data_AF-A0A529N076-F1
#
_entry.id   AF-A0A529N076-F1
#
_cell.length_a   1.000
_cell.length_b   1.000
_cell.length_c   1.000
_cell.angle_alpha   90.00
_cell.angle_beta   90.00
_cell.angle_gamma   90.00
#
_symmetry.space_group_name_H-M   'P 1'
#
loop_
_entity.id
_entity.type
_entity.pdbx_description
1 polymer ?
#
loop_
_entity_poly.entity_id
_entity_poly.type
_entity_poly.pdbx_seq_one_letter_code
_entity_poly.pdbx_strand_id
1 'polypeptide(L)'
;LSTALFPEAGMLASTLFLGFGSAAFILQRATEPGVRPAEHGARGSAIRLRPVQIITFALIFIGATFATTEVSTVAITEELGQPEAASLVIGVYALGSFILGIIIGALNLKMPLQRQLAIAVAVIALTTLPLLVPSTVPL
;
A
#
# COMPACT_ATOMS: atom_id res chain seq x y z
N LEU A 1 -3.20 -13.51 19.69
CA LEU A 1 -4.57 -13.79 20.21
C LEU A 1 -5.44 -14.58 19.22
N SER A 2 -5.67 -14.14 17.97
CA SER A 2 -6.41 -14.96 16.98
C SER A 2 -5.70 -16.26 16.58
N THR A 3 -4.37 -16.24 16.45
CA THR A 3 -3.57 -17.44 16.13
C THR A 3 -3.50 -18.48 17.26
N ALA A 4 -3.89 -18.10 18.49
CA ALA A 4 -3.85 -18.97 19.66
C ALA A 4 -5.18 -19.72 19.91
N LEU A 5 -6.29 -19.26 19.33
CA LEU A 5 -7.63 -19.81 19.58
C LEU A 5 -8.36 -20.24 18.30
N PHE A 6 -8.22 -19.51 17.18
CA PHE A 6 -8.83 -19.85 15.89
C PHE A 6 -7.99 -19.32 14.72
N PRO A 7 -7.03 -20.11 14.19
CA PRO A 7 -6.16 -19.71 13.08
C PRO A 7 -6.94 -19.24 11.84
N GLU A 8 -8.12 -19.83 11.60
CA GLU A 8 -9.02 -19.53 10.47
C GLU A 8 -9.70 -18.16 10.54
N ALA A 9 -9.80 -17.55 11.75
CA ALA A 9 -10.61 -16.35 11.96
C ALA A 9 -10.11 -15.13 11.16
N GLY A 10 -8.78 -15.02 10.98
CA GLY A 10 -8.19 -13.94 10.18
C GLY A 10 -8.54 -14.04 8.69
N MET A 11 -8.52 -15.25 8.13
CA MET A 11 -8.83 -15.47 6.72
C MET A 11 -10.32 -15.26 6.45
N LEU A 12 -11.19 -15.74 7.34
CA LEU A 12 -12.64 -15.53 7.24
C LEU A 12 -13.02 -14.05 7.33
N ALA A 13 -12.48 -13.33 8.33
CA ALA A 13 -12.73 -11.89 8.48
C ALA A 13 -12.26 -11.11 7.25
N SER A 14 -11.07 -11.40 6.74
CA SER A 14 -10.51 -10.75 5.54
C SER A 14 -11.37 -11.01 4.30
N THR A 15 -11.83 -12.24 4.12
CA THR A 15 -12.70 -12.62 2.99
C THR A 15 -14.04 -11.89 3.04
N LEU A 16 -14.65 -11.79 4.23
CA LEU A 16 -15.91 -11.07 4.41
C LEU A 16 -15.75 -9.57 4.17
N PHE A 17 -14.70 -8.95 4.70
CA PHE A 17 -14.41 -7.53 4.45
C PHE A 17 -14.15 -7.25 2.97
N LEU A 18 -13.39 -8.11 2.30
CA LEU A 18 -13.13 -7.99 0.87
C LEU A 18 -14.42 -8.12 0.05
N GLY A 19 -15.26 -9.11 0.37
CA GLY A 19 -16.55 -9.31 -0.28
C GLY A 19 -17.48 -8.10 -0.10
N PHE A 20 -17.56 -7.59 1.14
CA PHE A 20 -18.36 -6.41 1.45
C PHE A 20 -17.85 -5.15 0.76
N GLY A 21 -16.54 -4.89 0.81
CA GLY A 21 -15.92 -3.74 0.14
C GLY A 21 -16.09 -3.78 -1.37
N SER A 22 -15.92 -4.96 -1.98
CA SER A 22 -16.13 -5.17 -3.42
C SER A 22 -17.58 -4.93 -3.81
N ALA A 23 -18.54 -5.47 -3.05
CA ALA A 23 -19.96 -5.25 -3.29
C ALA A 23 -20.33 -3.76 -3.13
N ALA A 24 -19.84 -3.11 -2.09
CA ALA A 24 -20.05 -1.68 -1.87
C ALA A 24 -19.49 -0.84 -3.02
N PHE A 25 -18.31 -1.20 -3.56
CA PHE A 25 -17.71 -0.52 -4.70
C PHE A 25 -18.51 -0.72 -6.00
N ILE A 26 -18.96 -1.94 -6.28
CA ILE A 26 -19.82 -2.26 -7.44
C ILE A 26 -21.15 -1.48 -7.38
N LEU A 27 -21.69 -1.27 -6.19
CA LEU A 27 -22.92 -0.50 -5.99
C LEU A 27 -22.72 1.01 -6.15
N GLN A 28 -21.49 1.54 -6.08
CA GLN A 28 -21.19 2.96 -6.30
C GLN A 28 -21.18 3.35 -7.80
N ARG A 29 -22.31 3.17 -8.48
CA ARG A 29 -22.49 3.56 -9.90
C ARG A 29 -22.37 5.06 -10.17
N ALA A 30 -22.48 5.89 -9.13
CA ALA A 30 -22.35 7.34 -9.24
C ALA A 30 -20.94 7.82 -9.65
N THR A 31 -19.91 6.96 -9.53
CA THR A 31 -18.53 7.27 -9.95
C THR A 31 -18.17 6.69 -11.32
N GLU A 32 -19.11 6.03 -12.01
CA GLU A 32 -18.87 5.49 -13.35
C GLU A 32 -18.56 6.63 -14.33
N PRO A 33 -17.35 6.68 -14.92
CA PRO A 33 -17.03 7.67 -15.94
C PRO A 33 -17.93 7.41 -17.16
N GLY A 34 -18.65 8.43 -17.62
CA GLY A 34 -19.46 8.31 -18.84
C GLY A 34 -18.65 7.69 -19.97
N VAL A 35 -19.25 6.70 -20.65
CA VAL A 35 -18.59 5.92 -21.72
C VAL A 35 -18.05 6.88 -22.77
N ARG A 36 -16.74 7.15 -22.73
CA ARG A 36 -16.07 7.92 -23.78
C ARG A 36 -15.96 7.01 -25.00
N PRO A 37 -16.43 7.43 -26.18
CA PRO A 37 -16.26 6.65 -27.39
C PRO A 37 -14.77 6.36 -27.56
N ALA A 38 -14.44 5.08 -27.74
CA ALA A 38 -13.07 4.65 -27.92
C ALA A 38 -12.47 5.43 -29.10
N GLU A 39 -11.55 6.35 -28.83
CA GLU A 39 -10.71 6.90 -29.90
C GLU A 39 -9.98 5.72 -30.53
N HIS A 40 -10.28 5.48 -31.81
CA HIS A 40 -9.73 4.38 -32.61
C HIS A 40 -8.23 4.60 -32.94
N GLY A 41 -7.43 5.04 -31.97
CA GLY A 41 -6.13 5.69 -32.21
C GLY A 41 -4.89 5.07 -31.55
N ALA A 42 -4.97 3.99 -30.79
CA ALA A 42 -3.77 3.40 -30.18
C ALA A 42 -3.76 1.86 -30.25
N ARG A 43 -3.30 1.32 -31.39
CA ARG A 43 -2.94 -0.11 -31.56
C ARG A 43 -1.63 -0.50 -30.83
N GLY A 44 -1.28 0.19 -29.75
CA GLY A 44 -0.05 -0.03 -28.98
C GLY A 44 -0.35 -0.57 -27.58
N SER A 45 0.46 -1.52 -27.09
CA SER A 45 0.35 -2.00 -25.71
C SER A 45 0.48 -0.85 -24.73
N ALA A 46 -0.47 -0.73 -23.79
CA ALA A 46 -0.45 0.29 -22.72
C ALA A 46 0.84 0.21 -21.87
N ILE A 47 1.45 -0.99 -21.76
CA ILE A 47 2.71 -1.22 -21.04
C ILE A 47 3.91 -0.53 -21.72
N ARG A 48 3.82 -0.22 -23.03
CA ARG A 48 4.88 0.51 -23.75
C ARG A 48 4.81 2.03 -23.54
N LEU A 49 3.78 2.54 -22.87
CA LEU A 49 3.69 3.96 -22.55
C LEU A 49 4.71 4.28 -21.44
N ARG A 50 5.62 5.23 -21.69
CA ARG A 50 6.62 5.69 -20.70
C ARG A 50 6.01 6.02 -19.32
N PRO A 51 4.87 6.72 -19.23
CA PRO A 51 4.23 6.97 -17.94
C PRO A 51 3.84 5.70 -17.18
N VAL A 52 3.33 4.68 -17.89
CA VAL A 52 2.95 3.40 -17.28
C VAL A 52 4.19 2.69 -16.74
N GLN A 53 5.29 2.67 -17.50
CA GLN A 53 6.55 2.08 -17.04
C GLN A 53 7.09 2.77 -15.79
N ILE A 54 7.09 4.11 -15.75
CA ILE A 54 7.53 4.88 -14.58
C ILE A 54 6.69 4.53 -13.35
N ILE A 55 5.36 4.48 -13.50
CA ILE A 55 4.45 4.12 -12.42
C ILE A 55 4.72 2.70 -11.96
N THR A 56 4.86 1.74 -12.89
CA THR A 56 5.16 0.34 -12.55
C THR A 56 6.47 0.23 -11.78
N PHE A 57 7.54 0.89 -12.23
CA PHE A 57 8.81 0.89 -11.52
C PHE A 57 8.68 1.52 -10.13
N ALA A 58 8.00 2.66 -10.01
CA ALA A 58 7.76 3.29 -8.71
C ALA A 58 7.01 2.34 -7.76
N LEU A 59 5.96 1.66 -8.23
CA LEU A 59 5.21 0.69 -7.44
C LEU A 59 6.06 -0.52 -7.03
N ILE A 60 6.96 -0.98 -7.90
CA ILE A 60 7.93 -2.05 -7.56
C ILE A 60 8.84 -1.61 -6.41
N PHE A 61 9.43 -0.41 -6.50
CA PHE A 61 10.31 0.10 -5.44
C PHE A 61 9.56 0.31 -4.12
N ILE A 62 8.37 0.90 -4.18
CA ILE A 62 7.52 1.07 -2.99
C ILE A 62 7.21 -0.31 -2.37
N GLY A 63 6.80 -1.29 -3.17
CA GLY A 63 6.55 -2.65 -2.70
C GLY A 63 7.79 -3.31 -2.08
N ALA A 64 8.96 -3.13 -2.69
CA ALA A 64 10.21 -3.65 -2.16
C ALA A 64 10.60 -3.04 -0.81
N THR A 65 10.38 -1.73 -0.62
CA THR A 65 10.59 -1.06 0.67
C THR A 65 9.69 -1.65 1.75
N PHE A 66 8.39 -1.78 1.46
CA PHE A 66 7.42 -2.34 2.38
C PHE A 66 7.76 -3.80 2.75
N ALA A 67 8.08 -4.63 1.76
CA ALA A 67 8.48 -6.03 1.97
C ALA A 67 9.73 -6.14 2.84
N THR A 68 10.72 -5.26 2.62
CA THR A 68 11.93 -5.22 3.44
C THR A 68 11.58 -4.87 4.89
N THR A 69 10.75 -3.84 5.11
CA THR A 69 10.33 -3.44 6.46
C THR A 69 9.60 -4.56 7.19
N GLU A 70 8.71 -5.29 6.51
CA GLU A 70 7.97 -6.41 7.12
C GLU A 70 8.93 -7.54 7.54
N VAL A 71 9.83 -7.98 6.66
CA VAL A 71 10.80 -9.05 6.95
C VAL A 71 11.78 -8.64 8.05
N SER A 72 12.31 -7.41 8.01
CA SER A 72 13.20 -6.89 9.05
C SER A 72 12.51 -6.78 10.41
N THR A 73 11.22 -6.39 10.43
CA THR A 73 10.45 -6.33 11.68
C THR A 73 10.34 -7.71 12.32
N VAL A 74 10.00 -8.73 11.52
CA VAL A 74 9.92 -10.12 12.01
C VAL A 74 11.27 -10.56 12.58
N ALA A 75 12.37 -10.35 11.85
CA ALA A 75 13.71 -10.72 12.29
C ALA A 75 14.11 -10.03 13.61
N ILE A 76 13.89 -8.71 13.74
CA ILE A 76 14.22 -7.96 14.96
C ILE A 76 13.40 -8.48 16.16
N THR A 77 12.11 -8.75 15.97
CA THR A 77 11.26 -9.26 17.06
C THR A 77 11.63 -10.68 17.48
N GLU A 78 12.15 -11.48 16.56
CA GLU A 78 12.69 -12.81 16.85
C GLU A 78 14.00 -12.72 17.64
N GLU A 79 14.92 -11.83 17.26
CA GLU A 79 16.16 -11.55 18.02
C GLU A 79 15.89 -11.03 19.44
N LEU A 80 14.84 -10.23 19.61
CA LEU A 80 14.40 -9.73 20.92
C LEU A 80 13.66 -10.79 21.76
N GLY A 81 13.50 -12.02 21.25
CA GLY A 81 12.81 -13.12 21.94
C GLY A 81 11.29 -12.94 22.08
N GLN A 82 10.70 -12.01 21.32
CA GLN A 82 9.26 -11.71 21.33
C GLN A 82 8.65 -11.83 19.93
N PRO A 83 8.61 -13.03 19.32
CA PRO A 83 8.09 -13.23 17.97
C PRO A 83 6.60 -12.84 17.83
N GLU A 84 5.83 -12.89 18.91
CA GLU A 84 4.43 -12.43 18.91
C GLU A 84 4.29 -10.93 18.64
N ALA A 85 5.30 -10.12 19.00
CA ALA A 85 5.29 -8.67 18.78
C ALA A 85 5.31 -8.32 17.29
N ALA A 86 5.88 -9.18 16.42
CA ALA A 86 5.88 -8.98 14.97
C ALA A 86 4.46 -8.78 14.44
N SER A 87 3.55 -9.66 14.88
CA SER A 87 2.15 -9.66 14.46
C SER A 87 1.42 -8.37 14.88
N LEU A 88 1.79 -7.81 16.03
CA LEU A 88 1.22 -6.56 16.53
C LEU A 88 1.70 -5.37 15.70
N VAL A 89 3.00 -5.29 15.42
CA VAL A 89 3.59 -4.21 14.60
C VAL A 89 3.00 -4.23 13.19
N ILE A 90 2.93 -5.41 12.56
CA ILE A 90 2.33 -5.58 11.23
C ILE A 90 0.84 -5.22 11.28
N GLY A 91 0.12 -5.61 12.34
CA GLY A 91 -1.29 -5.25 12.53
C GLY A 91 -1.53 -3.75 12.63
N VAL A 92 -0.69 -3.03 13.37
CA VAL A 92 -0.74 -1.55 13.45
C VAL A 92 -0.45 -0.92 12.08
N TYR A 93 0.53 -1.46 11.34
CA TYR A 93 0.86 -0.99 10.00
C TYR A 93 -0.30 -1.17 9.01
N ALA A 94 -0.96 -2.32 9.06
CA ALA A 94 -2.15 -2.61 8.26
C ALA A 94 -3.31 -1.65 8.59
N LEU A 95 -3.58 -1.41 9.87
CA LEU A 95 -4.61 -0.46 10.31
C LEU A 95 -4.30 0.98 9.87
N GLY A 96 -3.06 1.43 10.06
CA GLY A 96 -2.62 2.75 9.63
C GLY A 96 -2.78 2.94 8.12
N SER A 97 -2.36 1.95 7.34
CA SER A 97 -2.49 1.94 5.88
C SER A 97 -3.95 1.95 5.43
N PHE A 98 -4.82 1.20 6.11
CA PHE A 98 -6.26 1.18 5.83
C PHE A 98 -6.92 2.55 6.09
N ILE A 99 -6.62 3.17 7.22
CA ILE A 99 -7.14 4.50 7.58
C ILE A 99 -6.65 5.54 6.57
N LEU A 100 -5.36 5.55 6.22
CA LEU A 100 -4.82 6.44 5.20
C LEU A 100 -5.49 6.19 3.84
N GLY A 101 -5.71 4.93 3.46
CA GLY A 101 -6.40 4.57 2.22
C GLY A 101 -7.81 5.14 2.16
N ILE A 102 -8.58 5.08 3.25
CA ILE A 102 -9.91 5.69 3.34
C ILE A 102 -9.82 7.22 3.27
N ILE A 103 -8.92 7.84 4.03
CA ILE A 103 -8.79 9.31 4.07
C ILE A 103 -8.41 9.82 2.68
N ILE A 104 -7.34 9.30 2.08
CA ILE A 104 -6.88 9.72 0.76
C ILE A 104 -7.89 9.35 -0.33
N GLY A 105 -8.55 8.20 -0.23
CA GLY A 105 -9.58 7.77 -1.17
C GLY A 105 -10.87 8.61 -1.11
N ALA A 106 -11.25 9.09 0.07
CA ALA A 106 -12.40 9.97 0.26
C ALA A 106 -12.09 11.43 -0.13
N LEU A 107 -10.82 11.85 -0.03
CA LEU A 107 -10.39 13.17 -0.42
C LEU A 107 -10.36 13.29 -1.96
N ASN A 108 -11.22 14.14 -2.51
CA ASN A 108 -11.16 14.55 -3.91
C ASN A 108 -10.01 15.55 -4.12
N LEU A 109 -8.78 15.06 -4.09
CA LEU A 109 -7.58 15.85 -4.32
C LEU A 109 -7.59 16.38 -5.76
N LYS A 110 -7.88 17.68 -5.92
CA LYS A 110 -7.91 18.39 -7.22
C LYS A 110 -6.53 18.53 -7.91
N MET A 111 -5.50 17.91 -7.34
CA MET A 111 -4.14 17.93 -7.86
C MET A 111 -3.93 16.86 -8.94
N PRO A 112 -3.11 17.13 -9.98
CA PRO A 112 -2.82 16.13 -11.00
C PRO A 112 -2.20 14.88 -10.38
N LEU A 113 -2.65 13.70 -10.82
CA LEU A 113 -2.27 12.39 -10.25
C LEU A 113 -0.75 12.17 -10.22
N GLN A 114 -0.04 12.70 -11.21
CA GLN A 114 1.42 12.65 -11.30
C GLN A 114 2.09 13.38 -10.11
N ARG A 115 1.50 14.50 -9.67
CA ARG A 115 2.03 15.28 -8.55
C ARG A 115 1.71 14.60 -7.22
N GLN A 116 0.56 13.93 -7.11
CA GLN A 116 0.26 13.10 -5.94
C GLN A 116 1.24 11.93 -5.82
N LEU A 117 1.52 11.23 -6.93
CA LEU A 117 2.53 10.18 -6.98
C LEU A 117 3.91 10.72 -6.62
N ALA A 118 4.32 11.87 -7.18
CA ALA A 118 5.59 12.48 -6.87
C ALA A 118 5.73 12.83 -5.38
N ILE A 119 4.66 13.35 -4.76
CA ILE A 119 4.64 13.63 -3.32
C ILE A 119 4.73 12.34 -2.51
N ALA A 120 3.95 11.31 -2.86
CA ALA A 120 4.00 10.02 -2.18
C ALA A 120 5.40 9.40 -2.26
N VAL A 121 6.01 9.38 -3.45
CA VAL A 121 7.38 8.91 -3.66
C VAL A 121 8.38 9.76 -2.89
N ALA A 122 8.23 11.09 -2.86
CA ALA A 122 9.11 11.97 -2.11
C ALA A 122 9.01 11.75 -0.60
N VAL A 123 7.81 11.52 -0.07
CA VAL A 123 7.59 11.17 1.34
C VAL A 123 8.26 9.83 1.65
N ILE A 124 8.04 8.81 0.83
CA ILE A 124 8.68 7.49 1.01
C ILE A 124 10.20 7.62 0.96
N ALA A 125 10.75 8.32 -0.05
CA ALA A 125 12.17 8.58 -0.16
C ALA A 125 12.72 9.31 1.07
N LEU A 126 12.01 10.34 1.54
CA LEU A 126 12.39 11.09 2.74
C LEU A 126 12.33 10.23 4.01
N THR A 127 11.40 9.28 4.12
CA THR A 127 11.38 8.33 5.25
C THR A 127 12.48 7.28 5.17
N THR A 128 12.96 6.95 3.97
CA THR A 128 14.10 6.03 3.78
C THR A 128 15.46 6.71 3.96
N LEU A 129 15.56 8.04 3.75
CA LEU A 129 16.81 8.78 3.87
C LEU A 129 17.45 8.70 5.27
N PRO A 130 16.71 8.85 6.39
CA PRO A 130 17.23 8.67 7.74
C PRO A 130 17.79 7.28 8.01
N LEU A 131 17.32 6.24 7.31
CA LEU A 131 17.86 4.88 7.44
C LEU A 131 19.18 4.71 6.68
N LEU A 132 19.44 5.56 5.68
CA LEU A 132 20.67 5.53 4.88
C LEU A 132 21.77 6.40 5.49
N VAL A 133 21.41 7.43 6.24
CA VAL A 133 22.34 8.17 7.09
C VAL A 133 22.68 7.26 8.26
N PRO A 134 23.92 6.74 8.37
CA PRO A 134 24.35 6.10 9.59
C PRO A 134 24.36 7.21 10.63
N SER A 135 23.30 7.35 11.41
CA SER A 135 23.37 8.13 12.64
C SER A 135 24.37 7.40 13.51
N THR A 136 25.60 7.93 13.48
CA THR A 136 26.65 7.76 14.46
C THR A 136 26.04 7.37 15.80
N VAL A 137 26.34 6.15 16.21
CA VAL A 137 26.20 5.66 17.58
C VAL A 137 26.78 6.76 18.49
N PRO A 138 25.99 7.46 19.32
CA PRO A 138 26.59 8.17 20.42
C PRO A 138 27.02 7.10 21.41
N LEU A 139 28.35 6.92 21.53
CA LEU A 139 28.98 6.25 22.67
C LEU A 139 28.59 6.97 23.97
#